data_AF-A0A1M7RWF4-F1
#
_entry.id   AF-A0A1M7RWF4-F1
#
_cell.length_a   1.000
_cell.length_b   1.000
_cell.length_c   1.000
_cell.angle_alpha   90.00
_cell.angle_beta   90.00
_cell.angle_gamma   90.00
#
_symmetry.space_group_name_H-M   'P 1'
#
loop_
_entity.id
_entity.type
_entity.pdbx_description
1 polymer ?
#
loop_
_entity_poly.entity_id
_entity_poly.type
_entity_poly.pdbx_seq_one_letter_code
_entity_poly.pdbx_strand_id
1 'polypeptide(L)'
;MRPDAVDDDPEVRVLVNTNVSMSRHKAAAQAVHAALAAFGIPHGRVVVLGGRPDEVAAMDVVVRDAGRTEVAPGTLTAGAALVHRPADDGSGDDGSGHPGGTEPG
;
A
#
# COMPACT_ATOMS: atom_id res chain seq x y z
N MET A 1 -40.99 -4.45 17.44
CA MET A 1 -39.87 -5.31 17.85
C MET A 1 -39.27 -5.87 16.55
N ARG A 2 -38.21 -5.25 16.02
CA ARG A 2 -37.50 -5.74 14.83
C ARG A 2 -36.34 -6.64 15.30
N PRO A 3 -36.06 -7.75 14.59
CA PRO A 3 -35.19 -8.81 15.07
C PRO A 3 -33.72 -8.36 15.11
N ASP A 4 -32.95 -8.97 16.01
CA ASP A 4 -31.49 -8.88 16.09
C ASP A 4 -30.87 -9.12 14.71
N ALA A 5 -30.48 -8.02 14.04
CA ALA A 5 -29.50 -8.09 12.97
C ALA A 5 -28.19 -8.42 13.66
N VAL A 6 -27.78 -9.69 13.61
CA VAL A 6 -26.37 -10.01 13.72
C VAL A 6 -25.65 -9.10 12.72
N ASP A 7 -24.74 -8.26 13.22
CA ASP A 7 -23.86 -7.45 12.37
C ASP A 7 -23.04 -8.43 11.49
N ASP A 8 -23.59 -8.82 10.34
CA ASP A 8 -22.93 -9.60 9.28
C ASP A 8 -21.94 -8.71 8.51
N ASP A 9 -21.25 -7.80 9.22
CA ASP A 9 -20.14 -7.06 8.64
C ASP A 9 -19.03 -8.08 8.30
N PRO A 10 -18.55 -8.11 7.05
CA PRO A 10 -17.61 -9.14 6.63
C PRO A 10 -16.28 -9.01 7.39
N GLU A 11 -15.94 -10.03 8.18
CA GLU A 11 -14.64 -10.15 8.84
C GLU A 11 -13.59 -10.73 7.88
N VAL A 12 -12.44 -10.06 7.76
CA VAL A 12 -11.28 -10.59 7.02
C VAL A 12 -10.23 -11.14 7.98
N ARG A 13 -9.88 -12.42 7.81
CA ARG A 13 -8.82 -13.09 8.58
C ARG A 13 -7.56 -13.22 7.72
N VAL A 14 -6.48 -12.58 8.14
CA VAL A 14 -5.22 -12.57 7.39
C VAL A 14 -4.15 -13.37 8.13
N LEU A 15 -3.63 -14.43 7.49
CA LEU A 15 -2.48 -15.17 7.97
C LEU A 15 -1.24 -14.77 7.17
N VAL A 16 -0.17 -14.40 7.87
CA VAL A 16 1.13 -14.10 7.25
C VAL A 16 2.04 -15.31 7.41
N ASN A 17 2.67 -15.76 6.32
CA ASN A 17 3.63 -16.85 6.36
C ASN A 17 4.92 -16.43 7.07
N THR A 18 5.12 -16.91 8.28
CA THR A 18 6.29 -16.61 9.12
C THR A 18 7.54 -17.42 8.76
N ASN A 19 7.42 -18.44 7.91
CA ASN A 19 8.57 -19.23 7.44
C ASN A 19 9.36 -18.53 6.32
N VAL A 20 8.85 -17.42 5.80
CA VAL A 20 9.53 -16.60 4.78
C VAL A 20 10.11 -15.36 5.45
N SER A 21 11.39 -15.12 5.24
CA SER A 21 12.05 -13.91 5.75
C SER A 21 11.48 -12.67 5.08
N MET A 22 10.78 -11.85 5.86
CA MET A 22 10.18 -10.59 5.41
C MET A 22 10.49 -9.49 6.44
N SER A 23 10.72 -8.27 5.96
CA SER A 23 10.72 -7.11 6.86
C SER A 23 9.31 -6.88 7.41
N ARG A 24 9.19 -6.24 8.58
CA ARG A 24 7.89 -5.93 9.19
C ARG A 24 6.95 -5.18 8.22
N HIS A 25 7.49 -4.19 7.52
CA HIS A 25 6.76 -3.42 6.51
C HIS A 25 6.34 -4.27 5.31
N LYS A 26 7.17 -5.21 4.85
CA LYS A 26 6.80 -6.13 3.76
C LYS A 26 5.69 -7.08 4.18
N ALA A 27 5.78 -7.64 5.39
CA ALA A 27 4.73 -8.49 5.96
C ALA A 27 3.39 -7.74 6.06
N ALA A 28 3.41 -6.50 6.56
CA ALA A 28 2.23 -5.64 6.60
C ALA A 28 1.66 -5.35 5.20
N ALA A 29 2.51 -5.04 4.22
CA ALA A 29 2.06 -4.84 2.85
C ALA A 29 1.41 -6.10 2.25
N GLN A 30 1.97 -7.29 2.52
CA GLN A 30 1.36 -8.56 2.10
C GLN A 30 0.01 -8.80 2.80
N ALA A 31 -0.12 -8.45 4.07
CA ALA A 31 -1.39 -8.56 4.79
C ALA A 31 -2.48 -7.68 4.15
N VAL A 32 -2.14 -6.44 3.76
CA VAL A 32 -3.05 -5.53 3.06
C VAL A 32 -3.43 -6.09 1.67
N HIS A 33 -2.45 -6.59 0.90
CA HIS A 33 -2.73 -7.24 -0.39
C HIS A 33 -3.73 -8.41 -0.24
N ALA A 34 -3.52 -9.28 0.74
CA ALA A 34 -4.42 -10.40 1.01
C ALA A 34 -5.84 -9.92 1.39
N ALA A 35 -5.95 -8.88 2.23
CA ALA A 35 -7.24 -8.33 2.63
C ALA A 35 -8.00 -7.70 1.44
N LEU A 36 -7.35 -6.87 0.64
CA LEU A 36 -7.96 -6.25 -0.54
C LEU A 36 -8.41 -7.30 -1.56
N ALA A 37 -7.59 -8.34 -1.76
CA ALA A 37 -7.95 -9.47 -2.62
C ALA A 37 -9.16 -10.25 -2.10
N ALA A 38 -9.27 -10.46 -0.77
CA ALA A 38 -10.41 -11.14 -0.16
C ALA A 38 -11.74 -10.37 -0.36
N PHE A 39 -11.69 -9.04 -0.34
CA PHE A 39 -12.84 -8.19 -0.67
C PHE A 39 -13.06 -7.98 -2.18
N GLY A 40 -12.23 -8.58 -3.04
CA GLY A 40 -12.33 -8.41 -4.50
C GLY A 40 -12.01 -7.01 -5.00
N ILE A 41 -11.27 -6.21 -4.22
CA ILE A 41 -10.94 -4.82 -4.56
C ILE A 41 -9.71 -4.82 -5.48
N PRO A 42 -9.83 -4.37 -6.75
CA PRO A 42 -8.69 -4.23 -7.64
C PRO A 42 -7.71 -3.20 -7.09
N HIS A 43 -6.43 -3.54 -7.02
CA HIS A 43 -5.41 -2.65 -6.47
C HIS A 43 -4.08 -2.86 -7.16
N GLY A 44 -3.29 -1.80 -7.23
CA GLY A 44 -1.93 -1.82 -7.74
C GLY A 44 -0.91 -2.15 -6.64
N ARG A 45 0.23 -1.45 -6.70
CA ARG A 45 1.31 -1.62 -5.73
C ARG A 45 0.90 -1.09 -4.34
N VAL A 46 1.08 -1.91 -3.30
CA VAL A 46 0.97 -1.49 -1.90
C VAL A 46 2.37 -1.32 -1.30
N VAL A 47 2.60 -0.20 -0.63
CA VAL A 47 3.84 0.08 0.10
C VAL A 47 3.47 0.52 1.51
N VAL A 48 4.05 -0.12 2.52
CA VAL A 48 3.87 0.25 3.93
C VAL A 48 5.16 0.89 4.43
N LEU A 49 5.03 2.06 5.04
CA LEU A 49 6.12 2.86 5.59
C LEU A 49 5.83 3.16 7.05
N GLY A 50 6.89 3.36 7.84
CA GLY A 50 6.75 4.00 9.15
C GLY A 50 6.60 5.51 8.96
N GLY A 51 5.67 6.13 9.69
CA GLY A 51 5.44 7.57 9.67
C GLY A 51 5.16 8.10 11.07
N ARG A 52 5.45 9.38 11.28
CA ARG A 52 5.12 10.11 12.50
C ARG A 52 3.63 10.48 12.53
N PRO A 53 3.04 10.75 13.71
CA PRO A 53 1.61 11.04 13.80
C PRO A 53 1.13 12.21 12.93
N ASP A 54 1.92 13.26 12.82
CA ASP A 54 1.64 14.43 11.96
C ASP A 54 1.62 14.06 10.47
N GLU A 55 2.56 13.22 10.04
CA GLU A 55 2.63 12.72 8.65
C GLU A 55 1.43 11.81 8.34
N VAL A 56 1.04 10.96 9.29
CA VAL A 56 -0.15 10.11 9.16
C VAL A 56 -1.44 10.93 9.11
N ALA A 57 -1.54 11.98 9.92
CA ALA A 57 -2.72 12.85 9.97
C ALA A 57 -2.94 13.65 8.69
N ALA A 58 -1.89 13.86 7.89
CA ALA A 58 -1.93 14.58 6.63
C ALA A 58 -2.34 13.70 5.42
N MET A 59 -2.54 12.39 5.62
CA MET A 59 -2.95 11.46 4.56
C MET A 59 -4.44 11.57 4.23
N ASP A 60 -4.81 11.15 3.01
CA ASP A 60 -6.20 11.23 2.52
C ASP A 60 -7.17 10.39 3.36
N VAL A 61 -6.74 9.19 3.73
CA VAL A 61 -7.48 8.27 4.60
C VAL A 61 -6.71 8.11 5.88
N VAL A 62 -7.42 8.22 7.00
CA VAL A 62 -6.84 8.15 8.33
C VAL A 62 -7.63 7.14 9.18
N VAL A 63 -6.92 6.19 9.77
CA VAL A 63 -7.47 5.18 10.68
C VAL A 63 -7.13 5.54 12.12
N ARG A 64 -8.15 5.48 12.97
CA ARG A 64 -8.02 5.57 14.42
C ARG A 64 -8.41 4.25 15.03
N ASP A 65 -7.64 3.77 16.01
CA ASP A 65 -7.97 2.52 16.70
C ASP A 65 -9.26 2.70 17.49
N ALA A 66 -10.20 1.77 17.36
CA ALA A 66 -11.46 1.79 18.09
C ALA A 66 -11.31 1.40 19.58
N GLY A 67 -10.09 1.05 20.02
CA GLY A 67 -9.79 0.57 21.37
C GLY A 67 -10.02 -0.92 21.56
N ARG A 68 -10.04 -1.71 20.48
CA ARG A 68 -10.19 -3.18 20.55
C ARG A 68 -8.84 -3.89 20.70
N THR A 69 -7.75 -3.14 20.79
CA THR A 69 -6.37 -3.63 20.81
C THR A 69 -5.55 -2.96 21.93
N GLU A 70 -4.24 -3.21 21.94
CA GLU A 70 -3.24 -2.69 22.88
C GLU A 70 -3.05 -1.15 22.89
N VAL A 71 -3.74 -0.43 22.01
CA VAL A 71 -3.62 1.02 21.85
C VAL A 71 -4.86 1.74 22.39
N ALA A 72 -4.67 2.92 22.99
CA ALA A 72 -5.78 3.70 23.52
C ALA A 72 -6.85 4.02 22.44
N PRO A 73 -8.15 3.96 22.78
CA PRO A 73 -9.19 4.31 21.83
C PRO A 73 -9.00 5.73 21.26
N GLY A 74 -9.16 5.88 19.95
CA GLY A 74 -9.04 7.15 19.24
C GLY A 74 -7.61 7.51 18.82
N THR A 75 -6.61 6.69 19.19
CA THR A 75 -5.22 6.87 18.74
C THR A 75 -5.12 6.76 17.23
N LEU A 76 -4.39 7.70 16.64
CA LEU A 76 -4.04 7.73 15.24
C LEU A 76 -3.02 6.63 14.92
N THR A 77 -3.37 5.64 14.10
CA THR A 77 -2.52 4.44 13.88
C THR A 77 -2.01 4.30 12.46
N ALA A 78 -2.82 4.62 11.45
CA ALA A 78 -2.43 4.45 10.06
C ALA A 78 -3.04 5.52 9.16
N GLY A 79 -2.36 5.80 8.06
CA GLY A 79 -2.82 6.70 7.01
C GLY A 79 -2.52 6.09 5.65
N ALA A 80 -3.36 6.40 4.67
CA ALA A 80 -3.18 5.95 3.29
C ALA A 80 -3.52 7.08 2.32
N ALA A 81 -2.75 7.15 1.23
CA ALA A 81 -2.97 8.05 0.11
C ALA A 81 -2.75 7.29 -1.19
N LEU A 82 -3.51 7.62 -2.23
CA LEU A 82 -3.37 6.98 -3.53
C LEU A 82 -2.40 7.78 -4.40
N VAL A 83 -1.17 7.29 -4.53
CA VAL A 83 -0.13 7.96 -5.31
C VAL A 83 -0.23 7.53 -6.77
N HIS A 84 -0.71 8.43 -7.63
CA HIS A 84 -0.60 8.28 -9.07
C HIS A 84 0.78 8.76 -9.49
N ARG A 85 1.64 7.83 -9.92
CA ARG A 85 2.85 8.25 -10.65
C ARG A 85 2.38 8.73 -12.02
N PRO A 86 2.76 9.94 -12.48
CA PRO A 86 2.57 10.29 -13.88
C PRO A 86 3.25 9.21 -14.73
N ALA A 87 2.57 8.75 -15.78
CA ALA A 87 3.23 7.88 -16.75
C ALA A 87 4.46 8.65 -17.25
N ASP A 88 5.64 8.04 -17.18
CA ASP A 88 6.80 8.54 -17.91
C ASP A 88 6.36 8.62 -19.39
N ASP A 89 6.06 9.83 -19.83
CA ASP A 89 5.84 10.16 -21.23
C ASP A 89 7.22 10.14 -21.89
N GLY A 90 7.71 8.92 -22.14
CA GLY A 90 8.93 8.64 -22.87
C GLY A 90 8.92 9.33 -24.23
N SER A 91 9.24 10.61 -24.24
CA SER A 91 9.62 11.37 -25.40
C SER A 91 11.02 10.91 -25.74
N GLY A 92 11.07 9.94 -26.67
CA GLY A 92 12.30 9.47 -27.28
C GLY A 92 13.09 10.64 -27.83
N ASP A 93 14.33 10.78 -27.38
CA ASP A 93 15.36 11.41 -28.18
C ASP A 93 16.04 10.29 -28.98
N ASP A 94 15.47 10.02 -30.15
CA ASP A 94 16.06 9.20 -31.20
C ASP A 94 17.26 9.97 -31.79
N GLY A 95 18.34 10.07 -31.02
CA GLY A 95 19.63 10.59 -31.45
C GLY A 95 20.38 9.58 -32.31
N SER A 96 19.77 9.10 -33.39
CA SER A 96 20.46 8.39 -34.47
C SER A 96 21.40 9.36 -35.19
N GLY A 97 22.68 9.33 -34.80
CA GLY A 97 23.76 10.08 -35.41
C GLY A 97 25.01 9.21 -35.58
N HIS A 98 24.88 8.09 -36.28
CA HIS A 98 26.03 7.42 -36.85
C HIS A 98 26.25 8.01 -38.26
N PRO A 99 27.45 8.56 -38.53
CA PRO A 99 28.18 8.02 -39.65
C PRO A 99 29.67 7.81 -39.35
N GLY A 100 30.12 6.58 -39.63
CA GLY A 100 31.31 6.26 -40.41
C GLY A 100 32.59 7.09 -40.24
N GLY A 101 33.66 6.40 -39.82
CA GLY A 101 35.03 6.86 -40.00
C GLY A 101 36.07 5.84 -39.49
N THR A 102 36.33 4.80 -40.30
CA THR A 102 37.65 4.15 -40.46
C THR A 102 38.72 5.26 -40.65
N GLU A 103 39.98 5.21 -40.20
CA GLU A 103 40.96 4.13 -40.03
C GLU A 103 42.24 4.72 -39.32
N PRO A 104 43.46 4.11 -39.31
CA PRO A 104 44.33 3.99 -38.14
C PRO A 104 45.64 4.83 -38.19
N GLY A 105 46.42 4.80 -37.10
CA GLY A 105 47.79 5.34 -37.01
C GLY A 105 48.36 5.29 -35.60
#